data_AF-A0A2W7A1N1-F1
#
_entry.id   AF-A0A2W7A1N1-F1
#
_cell.length_a   1.000
_cell.length_b   1.000
_cell.length_c   1.000
_cell.angle_alpha   90.00
_cell.angle_beta   90.00
_cell.angle_gamma   90.00
#
_symmetry.space_group_name_H-M   'P 1'
#
loop_
_entity.id
_entity.type
_entity.pdbx_description
1 polymer ?
#
loop_
_entity_poly.entity_id
_entity_poly.type
_entity_poly.pdbx_seq_one_letter_code
_entity_poly.pdbx_strand_id
1 'polypeptide(L)' 'MIEASSLPLQPDCPITELVSQFIQARTISQAQYQELTALVLADGTVDESERRQVNRLFDAIQNGRVKILD' A
#
# COMPACT_ATOMS: atom_id res chain seq x y z
N MET A 1 -25.98 -1.89 21.62
CA MET A 1 -24.82 -2.78 21.35
C MET A 1 -23.72 -1.91 20.80
N ILE A 2 -22.49 -2.14 21.26
CA ILE A 2 -21.34 -1.26 21.09
C ILE A 2 -20.90 -1.25 19.61
N GLU A 3 -20.52 -0.06 19.13
CA GLU A 3 -19.92 0.22 17.83
C GLU A 3 -18.69 -0.64 17.53
N ALA A 4 -18.56 -0.97 16.23
CA ALA A 4 -17.38 -1.37 15.47
C ALA A 4 -17.62 -2.70 14.75
N SER A 5 -17.77 -2.64 13.43
CA SER A 5 -17.20 -3.62 12.49
C SER A 5 -17.43 -3.13 11.05
N SER A 6 -16.42 -2.41 10.57
CA SER A 6 -15.90 -2.46 9.20
C SER A 6 -16.87 -2.12 8.07
N LEU A 7 -16.78 -0.87 7.62
CA LEU A 7 -17.04 -0.52 6.23
C LEU A 7 -16.33 -1.55 5.34
N PRO A 8 -16.99 -2.22 4.39
CA PRO A 8 -16.25 -2.81 3.28
C PRO A 8 -15.74 -1.62 2.49
N LEU A 9 -14.50 -1.20 2.77
CA LEU A 9 -13.71 -0.40 1.85
C LEU A 9 -13.64 -1.24 0.58
N GLN A 10 -14.61 -1.08 -0.33
CA GLN A 10 -14.61 -1.78 -1.60
C GLN A 10 -13.34 -1.37 -2.34
N PRO A 11 -12.36 -2.26 -2.48
CA PRO A 11 -11.14 -1.95 -3.18
C PRO A 11 -11.35 -2.53 -4.58
N ASP A 12 -12.04 -1.78 -5.43
CA ASP A 12 -12.17 -2.13 -6.85
C ASP A 12 -10.79 -2.11 -7.57
N CYS A 13 -9.73 -1.68 -6.86
CA CYS A 13 -8.35 -1.66 -7.32
C CYS A 13 -7.49 -2.65 -6.51
N PRO A 14 -6.83 -3.64 -7.15
CA PRO A 14 -5.99 -4.65 -6.50
C PRO A 14 -4.81 -4.05 -5.72
N ILE A 15 -4.32 -2.88 -6.12
CA ILE A 15 -3.26 -2.15 -5.42
C ILE A 15 -3.74 -1.65 -4.04
N THR A 16 -5.03 -1.31 -3.90
CA THR A 16 -5.61 -0.83 -2.64
C THR A 16 -5.53 -1.89 -1.54
N GLU A 17 -5.86 -3.13 -1.91
CA GLU A 17 -5.82 -4.28 -1.00
C GLU A 17 -4.38 -4.58 -0.60
N LEU A 18 -3.48 -4.64 -1.57
CA LEU A 18 -2.06 -4.86 -1.31
C LEU A 18 -1.49 -3.83 -0.35
N VAL A 19 -1.72 -2.54 -0.62
CA VAL A 19 -1.27 -1.45 0.25
C VAL A 19 -1.91 -1.54 1.63
N SER A 20 -3.21 -1.84 1.72
CA SER A 20 -3.89 -1.98 3.02
C SER A 20 -3.36 -3.17 3.82
N GLN A 21 -3.01 -4.28 3.16
CA GLN A 21 -2.39 -5.44 3.79
C GLN A 21 -0.99 -5.11 4.30
N PHE A 22 -0.16 -4.40 3.54
CA PHE A 22 1.18 -3.97 3.99
C PHE A 22 1.12 -2.99 5.16
N ILE A 23 0.17 -2.05 5.13
CA ILE A 23 -0.05 -1.12 6.24
C ILE A 23 -0.54 -1.87 7.49
N GLN A 24 -1.44 -2.85 7.35
CA GLN A 24 -1.91 -3.68 8.46
C GLN A 24 -0.81 -4.57 9.03
N ALA A 25 -0.04 -5.23 8.16
CA ALA A 25 1.10 -6.05 8.55
C ALA A 25 2.22 -5.22 9.20
N ARG A 26 2.28 -3.91 8.90
CA ARG A 26 3.37 -2.98 9.27
C ARG A 26 4.73 -3.45 8.78
N THR A 27 4.76 -4.34 7.80
CA THR A 27 5.95 -4.93 7.24
C THR A 27 5.78 -5.07 5.74
N ILE A 28 6.88 -4.88 5.01
CA ILE A 28 6.96 -5.07 3.56
C ILE A 28 8.30 -5.72 3.24
N SER A 29 8.33 -6.69 2.32
CA SER A 29 9.60 -7.27 1.88
C SER A 29 10.34 -6.33 0.93
N GLN A 30 11.68 -6.40 0.92
CA GLN A 30 12.48 -5.58 0.01
C GLN A 30 12.09 -5.81 -1.47
N ALA A 31 11.76 -7.06 -1.84
CA ALA A 31 11.25 -7.40 -3.17
C ALA A 31 9.93 -6.69 -3.49
N GLN A 32 8.99 -6.64 -2.56
CA GLN A 32 7.70 -5.96 -2.73
C GLN A 32 7.86 -4.44 -2.84
N TYR A 33 8.76 -3.86 -2.05
CA TYR A 33 9.10 -2.45 -2.14
C TYR A 33 9.74 -2.08 -3.50
N GLN A 34 10.65 -2.92 -3.99
CA GLN A 34 11.28 -2.78 -5.30
C GLN A 34 10.24 -2.89 -6.42
N GLU A 35 9.33 -3.86 -6.35
CA GLU A 35 8.27 -4.06 -7.34
C GLU A 35 7.33 -2.86 -7.41
N LEU A 36 6.89 -2.32 -6.26
CA LEU A 36 6.07 -1.09 -6.22
C LEU A 36 6.81 0.13 -6.75
N THR A 37 8.10 0.26 -6.42
CA THR A 37 8.94 1.35 -6.95
C THR A 37 9.07 1.23 -8.47
N ALA A 38 9.32 0.03 -8.98
CA ALA A 38 9.42 -0.24 -10.40
C ALA A 38 8.10 0.02 -11.12
N LEU A 39 6.97 -0.34 -10.50
CA LEU A 39 5.63 -0.04 -11.03
C LEU A 39 5.43 1.48 -11.16
N VAL A 40 5.74 2.25 -10.12
CA VAL A 40 5.59 3.72 -10.12
C VAL A 40 6.55 4.41 -11.09
N LEU A 41 7.74 3.85 -11.29
CA LEU A 41 8.73 4.33 -12.26
C LEU A 41 8.42 3.89 -13.70
N ALA A 42 7.61 2.84 -13.89
CA ALA A 42 7.11 2.42 -15.19
C ALA A 42 6.08 3.43 -15.70
N ASP A 43 6.60 4.49 -16.33
CA ASP A 43 5.86 5.63 -16.86
C ASP A 43 4.63 5.17 -17.69
N GLY A 44 3.44 5.62 -17.29
CA GLY A 44 2.20 5.42 -18.03
C GLY A 44 1.34 4.19 -17.67
N THR A 45 1.75 3.34 -16.73
CA THR A 45 0.95 2.15 -16.34
C THR A 45 0.16 2.33 -15.04
N VAL A 46 0.58 3.27 -14.18
CA VAL A 46 -0.01 3.48 -12.86
C VAL A 46 -0.99 4.64 -12.89
N ASP A 47 -2.24 4.35 -12.61
CA ASP A 47 -3.32 5.33 -12.56
C ASP A 47 -3.17 6.26 -11.34
N GLU A 48 -3.86 7.40 -11.34
CA GLU A 48 -3.65 8.38 -10.26
C GLU A 48 -4.09 7.84 -8.88
N SER A 49 -5.12 6.99 -8.87
CA SER A 49 -5.60 6.28 -7.67
C SER A 49 -4.56 5.31 -7.12
N GLU A 50 -3.92 4.55 -8.01
CA GLU A 50 -2.86 3.61 -7.67
C GLU A 50 -1.63 4.35 -7.15
N ARG A 51 -1.20 5.41 -7.84
CA ARG A 51 -0.07 6.23 -7.42
C ARG A 51 -0.29 6.85 -6.04
N ARG A 52 -1.53 7.27 -5.72
CA ARG A 52 -1.91 7.74 -4.39
C ARG A 52 -1.79 6.67 -3.31
N GLN A 53 -2.16 5.43 -3.61
CA GLN A 53 -2.04 4.31 -2.68
C GLN A 53 -0.60 3.93 -2.43
N VAL A 54 0.20 3.82 -3.50
CA VAL A 54 1.63 3.57 -3.38
C VAL A 54 2.29 4.69 -2.57
N ASN A 55 2.02 5.96 -2.88
CA ASN A 55 2.54 7.08 -2.07
C ASN A 55 2.16 7.00 -0.59
N ARG A 56 0.94 6.54 -0.26
CA ARG A 56 0.53 6.34 1.14
C ARG A 56 1.35 5.26 1.84
N LEU A 57 1.68 4.18 1.14
CA LEU A 57 2.54 3.13 1.69
C LEU A 57 3.97 3.66 1.91
N PHE A 58 4.52 4.36 0.92
CA PHE A 58 5.85 4.94 1.00
C PHE A 58 5.95 5.96 2.14
N ASP A 59 4.93 6.80 2.33
CA ASP A 59 4.83 7.70 3.48
C ASP A 59 4.80 6.93 4.81
N ALA A 60 4.05 5.83 4.89
CA ALA A 60 4.03 4.98 6.09
C ALA A 60 5.39 4.32 6.36
N ILE A 61 6.13 3.94 5.32
CA ILE A 61 7.50 3.42 5.44
C ILE A 61 8.46 4.52 5.89
N GLN A 62 8.42 5.71 5.26
CA GLN A 62 9.27 6.85 5.61
C GLN A 62 9.02 7.36 7.03
N ASN A 63 7.76 7.35 7.48
CA ASN A 63 7.38 7.66 8.85
C ASN A 63 7.73 6.54 9.85
N GLY A 64 8.31 5.42 9.40
CA GLY A 64 8.69 4.28 10.23
C GLY A 64 7.51 3.47 10.78
N ARG A 65 6.29 3.69 10.26
CA ARG A 65 5.08 2.91 10.60
C ARG A 65 5.09 1.53 9.96
N VAL A 66 5.76 1.39 8.81
CA VAL A 66 5.99 0.13 8.11
C VAL A 66 7.49 -0.12 8.06
N LYS A 67 7.92 -1.33 8.43
CA LYS A 67 9.32 -1.74 8.35
C LYS A 67 9.57 -2.54 7.08
N ILE A 68 10.68 -2.24 6.42
CA ILE A 68 11.16 -3.08 5.32
C ILE A 68 11.89 -4.27 5.96
N LEU A 69 11.45 -5.48 5.64
CA LEU A 69 12.08 -6.74 6.01
C LEU A 69 12.72 -7.38 4.77
N ASP A 70 13.76 -8.17 4.96
CA ASP A 70 14.40 -8.98 3.91
C ASP A 70 13.72 -10.34 3.84
#